data_AF-A0AA39N8D7-F1
#
_entry.id   AF-A0AA39N8D7-F1
#
_cell.length_a   1.000
_cell.length_b   1.000
_cell.length_c   1.000
_cell.angle_alpha   90.00
_cell.angle_beta   90.00
_cell.angle_gamma   90.00
#
_symmetry.space_group_name_H-M   'P 1'
#
loop_
_entity.id
_entity.type
_entity.pdbx_description
1 polymer ?
#
loop_
_entity_poly.entity_id
_entity_poly.type
_entity_poly.pdbx_seq_one_letter_code
_entity_poly.pdbx_strand_id
1 'polypeptide(L)'
;MKDIEELRAKVKANGAREKEEVSKVKNRVHEELQKEILDSLRCGSLYIRRIDRQVSSYFRSQITSEIKSVIEKETKNQVDRQISDHISIPLAKQKEETEGRLSEVKVSLVNSRARIANAAITLEHMNDKLDVLLKKDGERSKIYPADITSLLAYDAKMVRDLLCDYGLESDADLNVNLNRFIHYIGECSSCREQVFSYYSSSGIPQDSRIAIA
;
A
#
# COMPACT_ATOMS: atom_id res chain seq x y z
N MET A 1 -47.44 88.66 69.13
CA MET A 1 -48.14 88.17 67.92
C MET A 1 -47.25 88.14 66.67
N LYS A 2 -46.37 89.13 66.44
CA LYS A 2 -45.43 89.12 65.29
C LYS A 2 -44.51 87.90 65.19
N ASP A 3 -44.00 87.39 66.32
CA ASP A 3 -43.05 86.26 66.31
C ASP A 3 -43.68 84.93 65.86
N ILE A 4 -45.00 84.77 66.06
CA ILE A 4 -45.74 83.57 65.65
C ILE A 4 -45.94 83.55 64.13
N GLU A 5 -46.17 84.71 63.52
CA GLU A 5 -46.26 84.83 62.06
C GLU A 5 -44.92 84.58 61.38
N GLU A 6 -43.81 85.05 61.97
CA GLU A 6 -42.48 84.79 61.45
C GLU A 6 -42.11 83.30 61.53
N LEU A 7 -42.43 82.62 62.64
CA LEU A 7 -42.25 81.17 62.77
C LEU A 7 -43.10 80.38 61.76
N ARG A 8 -44.36 80.79 61.53
CA ARG A 8 -45.23 80.17 60.52
C ARG A 8 -44.67 80.34 59.10
N ALA A 9 -44.11 81.50 58.78
CA ALA A 9 -43.47 81.74 57.49
C ALA A 9 -42.20 80.87 57.31
N LYS A 10 -41.37 80.74 58.34
CA LYS A 10 -40.18 79.87 58.32
C LYS A 10 -40.54 78.39 58.15
N VAL A 11 -41.57 77.91 58.85
CA VAL A 11 -42.06 76.52 58.69
C VAL A 11 -42.59 76.28 57.27
N LYS A 12 -43.32 77.23 56.69
CA LYS A 12 -43.83 77.14 55.31
C LYS A 12 -42.70 77.14 54.28
N ALA A 13 -41.67 77.98 54.48
CA ALA A 13 -40.50 78.04 53.62
C ALA A 13 -39.63 76.77 53.72
N ASN A 14 -39.46 76.23 54.93
CA ASN A 14 -38.76 74.96 55.14
C ASN A 14 -39.52 73.79 54.52
N GLY A 15 -40.85 73.72 54.69
CA GLY A 15 -41.68 72.69 54.05
C GLY A 15 -41.67 72.79 52.52
N ALA A 16 -41.51 73.98 51.95
CA ALA A 16 -41.33 74.15 50.50
C ALA A 16 -39.95 73.65 50.03
N ARG A 17 -38.88 73.97 50.76
CA ARG A 17 -37.53 73.46 50.51
C ARG A 17 -37.44 71.93 50.61
N GLU A 18 -38.02 71.35 51.65
CA GLU A 18 -38.05 69.90 51.84
C GLU A 18 -38.80 69.20 50.71
N LYS A 19 -39.95 69.74 50.27
CA LYS A 19 -40.67 69.20 49.12
C LYS A 19 -39.87 69.27 47.83
N GLU A 20 -39.11 70.33 47.62
CA GLU A 20 -38.26 70.48 46.45
C GLU A 20 -37.10 69.49 46.46
N GLU A 21 -36.44 69.32 47.60
CA GLU A 21 -35.37 68.32 47.77
C GLU A 21 -35.90 66.89 47.63
N VAL A 22 -37.06 66.57 48.19
CA VAL A 22 -37.73 65.27 48.00
C VAL A 22 -38.07 65.03 46.53
N SER A 23 -38.51 66.07 45.80
CA SER A 23 -38.76 65.99 44.35
C SER A 23 -37.49 65.68 43.56
N LYS A 24 -36.37 66.36 43.89
CA LYS A 24 -35.06 66.12 43.26
C LYS A 24 -34.57 64.69 43.53
N VAL A 25 -34.65 64.22 44.77
CA VAL A 25 -34.26 62.85 45.15
C VAL A 25 -35.15 61.83 44.42
N LYS A 26 -36.46 62.04 44.38
CA LYS A 26 -37.39 61.16 43.65
C LYS A 26 -37.04 61.05 42.16
N ASN A 27 -36.73 62.17 41.50
CA ASN A 27 -36.37 62.17 40.09
C ASN A 27 -35.03 61.44 39.85
N ARG A 28 -34.02 61.67 40.70
CA ARG A 28 -32.74 60.94 40.65
C ARG A 28 -32.92 59.43 40.80
N VAL A 29 -33.68 59.01 41.81
CA VAL A 29 -33.97 57.59 42.04
C VAL A 29 -34.72 56.98 40.85
N HIS A 30 -35.63 57.74 40.23
CA HIS A 30 -36.35 57.27 39.05
C HIS A 30 -35.42 57.09 37.84
N GLU A 31 -34.53 58.05 37.58
CA GLU A 31 -33.54 57.96 36.50
C GLU A 31 -32.55 56.81 36.70
N GLU A 32 -32.06 56.63 37.93
CA GLU A 32 -31.16 55.53 38.28
C GLU A 32 -31.85 54.17 38.10
N LEU A 33 -33.09 54.03 38.57
CA LEU A 33 -33.86 52.80 38.41
C LEU A 33 -34.14 52.49 36.92
N GLN A 34 -34.48 53.51 36.12
CA GLN A 34 -34.67 53.34 34.68
C GLN A 34 -33.40 52.85 33.99
N LYS A 35 -32.24 53.42 34.37
CA LYS A 35 -30.95 53.03 33.82
C LYS A 35 -30.60 51.59 34.19
N GLU A 36 -30.81 51.18 35.44
CA GLU A 36 -30.54 49.82 35.91
C GLU A 36 -31.44 48.79 35.22
N ILE A 37 -32.73 49.10 35.02
CA ILE A 37 -33.65 48.25 34.25
C ILE A 37 -33.15 48.09 32.80
N LEU A 38 -32.74 49.19 32.15
CA LEU A 38 -32.25 49.15 30.78
C LEU A 38 -30.97 48.33 30.64
N ASP A 39 -30.04 48.49 31.58
CA ASP A 39 -28.77 47.74 31.62
C ASP A 39 -29.01 46.25 31.89
N SER A 40 -29.95 45.91 32.79
CA SER A 40 -30.35 44.52 33.04
C SER A 40 -30.98 43.86 31.81
N LEU A 41 -31.91 44.53 31.13
CA LEU A 41 -32.54 44.05 29.90
C LEU A 41 -31.50 43.85 28.78
N ARG A 42 -30.57 44.81 28.64
CA ARG A 42 -29.48 44.72 27.66
C ARG A 42 -28.56 43.54 27.97
N CYS A 43 -28.19 43.34 29.24
CA CYS A 43 -27.36 42.23 29.67
C CYS A 43 -28.05 40.88 29.40
N GLY A 44 -29.34 40.76 29.73
CA GLY A 44 -30.14 39.56 29.45
C GLY A 44 -30.21 39.23 27.96
N SER A 45 -30.44 40.25 27.11
CA SER A 45 -30.43 40.10 25.65
C SER A 45 -29.09 39.57 25.11
N LEU A 46 -27.97 40.10 25.60
CA LEU A 46 -26.64 39.65 25.20
C LEU A 46 -26.34 38.21 25.65
N TYR A 47 -26.83 37.82 26.82
CA TYR A 47 -26.67 36.46 27.34
C TYR A 47 -27.44 35.44 26.50
N ILE A 48 -28.70 35.71 26.18
CA ILE A 48 -29.53 34.85 25.31
C ILE A 48 -28.86 34.68 23.94
N ARG A 49 -28.38 35.79 23.35
CA ARG A 49 -27.71 35.75 22.04
C ARG A 49 -26.40 34.93 22.07
N ARG A 50 -25.70 34.91 23.20
CA ARG A 50 -24.50 34.09 23.38
C ARG A 50 -24.87 32.60 23.45
N ILE A 51 -25.91 32.25 24.20
CA ILE A 51 -26.42 30.88 24.28
C ILE A 51 -26.85 30.40 22.90
N ASP A 52 -27.67 31.16 22.17
CA ASP A 52 -28.14 30.78 20.83
C ASP A 52 -26.99 30.50 19.87
N ARG A 53 -25.92 31.32 19.93
CA ARG A 53 -24.71 31.07 19.14
C ARG A 53 -24.00 29.79 19.53
N GLN A 54 -23.83 29.54 20.83
CA GLN A 54 -23.16 28.34 21.32
C GLN A 54 -23.95 27.08 20.95
N VAL A 55 -25.26 27.09 21.20
CA VAL A 55 -26.18 26.00 20.85
C VAL A 55 -26.17 25.75 19.34
N SER A 56 -26.32 26.81 18.54
CA SER A 56 -26.29 26.70 17.07
C SER A 56 -24.96 26.18 16.56
N SER A 57 -23.84 26.65 17.11
CA SER A 57 -22.50 26.19 16.72
C SER A 57 -22.28 24.73 17.07
N TYR A 58 -22.69 24.32 18.27
CA TYR A 58 -22.58 22.93 18.73
C TYR A 58 -23.39 21.99 17.84
N PHE A 59 -24.68 22.28 17.61
CA PHE A 59 -25.53 21.45 16.76
C PHE A 59 -25.05 21.42 15.31
N ARG A 60 -24.62 22.55 14.75
CA ARG A 60 -24.05 22.57 13.39
C ARG A 60 -22.82 21.67 13.29
N SER A 61 -21.92 21.75 14.26
CA SER A 61 -20.71 20.93 14.28
C SER A 61 -21.05 19.45 14.40
N GLN A 62 -21.96 19.08 15.30
CA GLN A 62 -22.39 17.70 15.50
C GLN A 62 -23.09 17.14 14.26
N ILE A 63 -24.08 17.86 13.71
CA ILE A 63 -24.79 17.45 12.50
C ILE A 63 -23.83 17.30 11.32
N THR A 64 -22.88 18.23 11.16
CA THR A 64 -21.88 18.15 10.08
C THR A 64 -20.99 16.91 10.24
N SER A 65 -20.61 16.57 11.48
CA SER A 65 -19.82 15.37 11.78
C SER A 65 -20.59 14.09 11.46
N GLU A 66 -21.86 14.01 11.87
CA GLU A 66 -22.73 12.85 11.58
C GLU A 66 -22.96 12.70 10.08
N ILE A 67 -23.26 13.79 9.37
CA ILE A 67 -23.42 13.77 7.91
C ILE A 67 -22.14 13.25 7.24
N LYS A 68 -20.96 13.72 7.65
CA LYS A 68 -19.69 13.23 7.11
C LYS A 68 -19.52 11.74 7.34
N SER A 69 -19.78 11.26 8.55
CA SER A 69 -19.66 9.84 8.88
C SER A 69 -20.60 8.97 8.04
N VAL A 70 -21.85 9.41 7.86
CA VAL A 70 -22.82 8.72 7.01
C VAL A 70 -22.37 8.72 5.55
N ILE A 71 -21.88 9.85 5.03
CA ILE A 71 -21.37 9.94 3.65
C ILE A 71 -20.18 9.00 3.47
N GLU A 72 -19.21 8.99 4.38
CA GLU A 72 -18.04 8.11 4.30
C GLU A 72 -18.45 6.64 4.26
N LYS A 73 -19.40 6.24 5.12
CA LYS A 73 -19.91 4.87 5.17
C LYS A 73 -20.67 4.49 3.89
N GLU A 74 -21.57 5.35 3.42
CA GLU A 74 -22.35 5.07 2.20
C GLU A 74 -21.49 5.11 0.94
N THR A 75 -20.53 6.03 0.86
CA THR A 75 -19.56 6.07 -0.25
C THR A 75 -18.75 4.79 -0.30
N LYS A 76 -18.23 4.32 0.85
CA LYS A 76 -17.52 3.06 0.94
C LYS A 76 -18.39 1.89 0.47
N ASN A 77 -19.63 1.77 0.98
CA ASN A 77 -20.55 0.71 0.59
C ASN A 77 -20.87 0.72 -0.91
N GLN A 78 -21.08 1.91 -1.49
CA GLN A 78 -21.37 2.05 -2.92
C GLN A 78 -20.15 1.70 -3.78
N VAL A 79 -18.96 2.16 -3.39
CA VAL A 79 -17.71 1.82 -4.07
C VAL A 79 -17.46 0.32 -3.99
N ASP A 80 -17.61 -0.30 -2.82
CA ASP A 80 -17.42 -1.75 -2.64
C ASP A 80 -18.41 -2.56 -3.51
N ARG A 81 -19.67 -2.13 -3.61
CA ARG A 81 -20.66 -2.75 -4.53
C ARG A 81 -20.27 -2.58 -6.00
N GLN A 82 -19.93 -1.37 -6.42
CA GLN A 82 -19.52 -1.12 -7.80
C GLN A 82 -18.27 -1.91 -8.19
N ILE A 83 -17.29 -2.00 -7.29
CA ILE A 83 -16.10 -2.84 -7.45
C ILE A 83 -16.51 -4.31 -7.61
N SER A 84 -17.42 -4.81 -6.77
CA SER A 84 -17.91 -6.19 -6.86
C SER A 84 -18.68 -6.46 -8.16
N ASP A 85 -19.49 -5.52 -8.62
CA ASP A 85 -20.35 -5.71 -9.81
C ASP A 85 -19.57 -5.59 -11.12
N HIS A 86 -18.55 -4.72 -11.17
CA HIS A 86 -17.84 -4.40 -12.41
C HIS A 86 -16.47 -5.08 -12.52
N ILE A 87 -15.89 -5.57 -11.42
CA ILE A 87 -14.61 -6.28 -11.46
C ILE A 87 -14.86 -7.78 -11.26
N SER A 88 -14.94 -8.53 -12.37
CA SER A 88 -15.19 -9.97 -12.38
C SER A 88 -14.17 -10.82 -11.61
N ILE A 89 -12.98 -10.28 -11.34
CA ILE A 89 -11.91 -10.92 -10.57
C ILE A 89 -11.52 -9.96 -9.44
N PRO A 90 -11.64 -10.33 -8.16
CA PRO A 90 -11.25 -9.46 -7.05
C PRO A 90 -9.82 -8.92 -7.22
N LEU A 91 -9.61 -7.63 -6.93
CA LEU A 91 -8.31 -6.98 -7.08
C LEU A 91 -7.18 -7.71 -6.33
N ALA A 92 -7.48 -8.30 -5.17
CA ALA A 92 -6.54 -9.12 -4.42
C ALA A 92 -6.04 -10.34 -5.23
N LYS A 93 -6.95 -11.02 -5.93
CA LYS A 93 -6.62 -12.15 -6.79
C LYS A 93 -5.86 -11.70 -8.03
N GLN A 94 -6.22 -10.57 -8.64
CA GLN A 94 -5.46 -10.00 -9.75
C GLN A 94 -4.04 -9.64 -9.34
N LYS A 95 -3.85 -9.11 -8.13
CA LYS A 95 -2.53 -8.80 -7.58
C LYS A 95 -1.69 -10.06 -7.43
N GLU A 96 -2.24 -11.11 -6.81
CA GLU A 96 -1.56 -12.39 -6.63
C GLU A 96 -1.17 -13.02 -7.97
N GLU A 97 -2.09 -13.07 -8.95
CA GLU A 97 -1.80 -13.57 -10.30
C GLU A 97 -0.69 -12.76 -10.99
N THR A 98 -0.69 -11.43 -10.80
CA THR A 98 0.33 -10.55 -11.40
C THR A 98 1.68 -10.72 -10.74
N GLU A 99 1.73 -10.86 -9.40
CA GLU A 99 2.97 -11.14 -8.66
C GLU A 99 3.56 -12.49 -9.07
N GLY A 100 2.71 -13.51 -9.26
CA GLY A 100 3.11 -14.81 -9.82
C GLY A 100 3.74 -14.66 -11.21
N ARG A 101 3.06 -13.98 -12.15
CA ARG A 101 3.61 -13.72 -13.50
C ARG A 101 4.93 -12.94 -13.45
N LEU A 102 5.06 -11.96 -12.56
CA LEU A 102 6.31 -11.21 -12.41
C LEU A 102 7.46 -12.10 -11.93
N SER A 103 7.20 -13.04 -11.01
CA SER A 103 8.23 -13.99 -10.58
C SER A 103 8.68 -14.90 -11.73
N GLU A 104 7.75 -15.38 -12.55
CA GLU A 104 8.05 -16.20 -13.74
C GLU A 104 8.88 -15.44 -14.77
N VAL A 105 8.53 -14.18 -15.04
CA VAL A 105 9.29 -13.31 -15.96
C VAL A 105 10.70 -13.03 -15.42
N LYS A 106 10.85 -12.79 -14.11
CA LYS A 106 12.16 -12.57 -13.49
C LYS A 106 13.06 -13.80 -13.63
N VAL A 107 12.53 -14.99 -13.33
CA VAL A 107 13.22 -16.27 -13.51
C VAL A 107 13.63 -16.45 -14.97
N SER A 108 12.71 -16.21 -15.91
CA SER A 108 12.96 -16.32 -17.35
C SER A 108 14.04 -15.36 -17.84
N LEU A 109 14.09 -14.13 -17.30
CA LEU A 109 15.09 -13.14 -17.63
C LEU A 109 16.48 -13.54 -17.10
N VAL A 110 16.56 -14.03 -15.86
CA VAL A 110 17.82 -14.57 -15.30
C VAL A 110 18.29 -15.75 -16.14
N ASN A 111 17.40 -16.68 -16.48
CA ASN A 111 17.72 -17.83 -17.31
C ASN A 111 18.18 -17.44 -18.71
N SER A 112 17.55 -16.43 -19.31
CA SER A 112 17.97 -15.89 -20.61
C SER A 112 19.39 -15.34 -20.55
N ARG A 113 19.73 -14.57 -19.50
CA ARG A 113 21.09 -14.05 -19.30
C ARG A 113 22.11 -15.16 -19.10
N ALA A 114 21.80 -16.14 -18.26
CA ALA A 114 22.64 -17.31 -18.04
C ALA A 114 22.86 -18.10 -19.33
N ARG A 115 21.81 -18.28 -20.17
CA ARG A 115 21.94 -18.93 -21.48
C ARG A 115 22.86 -18.17 -22.43
N ILE A 116 22.77 -16.84 -22.46
CA ILE A 116 23.66 -16.01 -23.27
C ILE A 116 25.11 -16.16 -22.80
N ALA A 117 25.35 -16.14 -21.49
CA ALA A 117 26.68 -16.33 -20.92
C ALA A 117 27.24 -17.72 -21.23
N ASN A 118 26.44 -18.78 -21.01
CA ASN A 118 26.83 -20.16 -21.28
C ASN A 118 27.07 -20.43 -22.77
N ALA A 119 26.28 -19.83 -23.66
CA ALA A 119 26.47 -19.95 -25.11
C ALA A 119 27.77 -19.30 -25.60
N ALA A 120 28.33 -18.34 -24.85
CA ALA A 120 29.61 -17.70 -25.17
C ALA A 120 30.83 -18.56 -24.82
N ILE A 121 30.64 -19.66 -24.07
CA ILE A 121 31.73 -20.57 -23.71
C ILE A 121 32.21 -21.31 -24.96
N THR A 122 33.50 -21.22 -25.26
CA THR A 122 34.14 -21.90 -26.38
C THR A 122 34.78 -23.22 -25.94
N LEU A 123 35.17 -24.05 -26.91
CA LEU A 123 35.85 -25.33 -26.68
C LEU A 123 37.15 -25.20 -25.86
N GLU A 124 37.85 -24.06 -25.98
CA GLU A 124 39.08 -23.78 -25.25
C GLU A 124 38.83 -23.49 -23.76
N HIS A 125 37.58 -23.17 -23.42
CA HIS A 125 37.14 -22.69 -22.11
C HIS A 125 36.10 -23.63 -21.46
N MET A 126 36.16 -24.94 -21.72
CA MET A 126 35.19 -25.90 -21.16
C MET A 126 35.18 -26.00 -19.64
N ASN A 127 36.27 -25.58 -18.98
CA ASN A 127 36.41 -25.52 -17.53
C ASN A 127 35.93 -24.18 -16.95
N ASP A 128 35.47 -23.26 -17.80
CA ASP A 128 34.88 -22.01 -17.32
C ASP A 128 33.55 -22.30 -16.62
N LYS A 129 33.29 -21.50 -15.60
CA LYS A 129 32.12 -21.68 -14.74
C LYS A 129 30.84 -21.44 -15.53
N LEU A 130 29.92 -22.40 -15.48
CA LEU A 130 28.58 -22.25 -16.02
C LEU A 130 27.72 -21.35 -15.14
N ASP A 131 27.04 -20.39 -15.76
CA ASP A 131 26.02 -19.60 -15.11
C ASP A 131 24.79 -20.47 -14.84
N VAL A 132 24.25 -20.36 -13.63
CA VAL A 132 23.23 -21.25 -13.09
C VAL A 132 21.85 -20.86 -13.59
N LEU A 133 21.12 -21.85 -14.11
CA LEU A 133 19.71 -21.71 -14.44
C LEU A 133 18.83 -22.00 -13.25
N LEU A 134 17.82 -21.17 -13.08
CA LEU A 134 16.78 -21.30 -12.09
C LEU A 134 15.65 -22.20 -12.61
N LYS A 135 15.09 -23.02 -11.74
CA LYS A 135 13.89 -23.82 -11.98
C LYS A 135 12.65 -22.91 -12.06
N LYS A 136 11.49 -23.49 -12.37
CA LYS A 136 10.19 -22.79 -12.32
C LYS A 136 9.90 -22.19 -10.94
N ASP A 137 10.40 -22.84 -9.89
CA ASP A 137 10.26 -22.37 -8.50
C ASP A 137 11.26 -21.25 -8.13
N GLY A 138 12.13 -20.85 -9.05
CA GLY A 138 13.14 -19.83 -8.84
C GLY A 138 14.39 -20.31 -8.07
N GLU A 139 14.43 -21.57 -7.65
CA GLU A 139 15.59 -22.16 -7.01
C GLU A 139 16.57 -22.78 -8.02
N ARG A 140 17.83 -23.00 -7.59
CA ARG A 140 18.84 -23.73 -8.38
C ARG A 140 18.70 -25.24 -8.21
N SER A 141 19.04 -26.01 -9.24
CA SER A 141 19.22 -27.46 -9.06
C SER A 141 20.38 -27.77 -8.11
N LYS A 142 20.21 -28.80 -7.28
CA LYS A 142 21.25 -29.28 -6.35
C LYS A 142 22.38 -29.99 -7.09
N ILE A 143 22.09 -30.52 -8.27
CA ILE A 143 23.00 -31.29 -9.12
C ILE A 143 23.42 -30.50 -10.36
N TYR A 144 23.31 -29.16 -10.32
CA TYR A 144 23.77 -28.32 -11.42
C TYR A 144 25.29 -28.42 -11.58
N PRO A 145 25.81 -28.69 -12.78
CA PRO A 145 27.25 -28.82 -13.02
C PRO A 145 27.97 -27.49 -12.83
N ALA A 146 29.22 -27.55 -12.38
CA ALA A 146 30.06 -26.34 -12.23
C ALA A 146 30.55 -25.81 -13.58
N ASP A 147 30.90 -26.71 -14.49
CA ASP A 147 31.47 -26.45 -15.81
C ASP A 147 31.02 -27.54 -16.82
N ILE A 148 31.33 -27.37 -18.11
CA ILE A 148 30.93 -28.33 -19.15
C ILE A 148 31.63 -29.67 -18.95
N THR A 149 32.88 -29.67 -18.49
CA THR A 149 33.66 -30.87 -18.19
C THR A 149 32.97 -31.74 -17.11
N SER A 150 32.47 -31.11 -16.05
CA SER A 150 31.73 -31.78 -14.97
C SER A 150 30.42 -32.37 -15.48
N LEU A 151 29.71 -31.65 -16.36
CA LEU A 151 28.48 -32.15 -16.97
C LEU A 151 28.74 -33.43 -17.81
N LEU A 152 29.84 -33.46 -18.58
CA LEU A 152 30.22 -34.62 -19.38
C LEU A 152 30.65 -35.83 -18.53
N ALA A 153 31.05 -35.61 -17.27
CA ALA A 153 31.40 -36.66 -16.33
C ALA A 153 30.20 -37.27 -15.58
N TYR A 154 28.98 -36.78 -15.78
CA TYR A 154 27.78 -37.28 -15.10
C TYR A 154 27.37 -38.68 -15.59
N ASP A 155 26.84 -39.48 -14.67
CA ASP A 155 26.26 -40.78 -15.00
C ASP A 155 24.84 -40.63 -15.60
N ALA A 156 24.35 -41.70 -16.21
CA ALA A 156 23.01 -41.68 -16.81
C ALA A 156 21.88 -41.43 -15.82
N LYS A 157 22.10 -41.64 -14.53
CA LYS A 157 21.13 -41.33 -13.49
C LYS A 157 21.10 -39.83 -13.19
N MET A 158 22.25 -39.22 -12.93
CA MET A 158 22.39 -37.81 -12.62
C MET A 158 21.90 -36.92 -13.76
N VAL A 159 22.18 -37.26 -15.02
CA VAL A 159 21.67 -36.48 -16.15
C VAL A 159 20.14 -36.54 -16.25
N ARG A 160 19.53 -37.70 -16.00
CA ARG A 160 18.06 -37.82 -15.97
C ARG A 160 17.44 -37.04 -14.82
N ASP A 161 18.05 -37.13 -13.63
CA ASP A 161 17.61 -36.35 -12.47
C ASP A 161 17.73 -34.84 -12.76
N LEU A 162 18.79 -34.42 -13.47
CA LEU A 162 19.01 -33.04 -13.89
C LEU A 162 17.96 -32.58 -14.90
N LEU A 163 17.66 -33.38 -15.93
CA LEU A 163 16.61 -33.07 -16.90
C LEU A 163 15.24 -32.97 -16.21
N CYS A 164 14.95 -33.87 -15.27
CA CYS A 164 13.72 -33.85 -14.48
C CYS A 164 13.58 -32.56 -13.67
N ASP A 165 14.67 -32.10 -13.04
CA ASP A 165 14.72 -30.86 -12.26
C ASP A 165 14.35 -29.61 -13.09
N TYR A 166 14.61 -29.63 -14.40
CA TYR A 166 14.26 -28.55 -15.33
C TYR A 166 13.01 -28.83 -16.17
N GLY A 167 12.32 -29.95 -15.92
CA GLY A 167 11.09 -30.35 -16.62
C GLY A 167 11.33 -30.73 -18.08
N LEU A 168 12.51 -31.25 -18.41
CA LEU A 168 12.88 -31.72 -19.74
C LEU A 168 12.61 -33.23 -19.86
N GLU A 169 12.27 -33.68 -21.07
CA GLU A 169 12.07 -35.10 -21.35
C GLU A 169 13.40 -35.87 -21.24
N SER A 170 13.34 -37.11 -20.75
CA SER A 170 14.51 -37.99 -20.62
C SER A 170 14.36 -39.22 -21.53
N ASP A 171 15.43 -39.55 -22.24
CA ASP A 171 15.56 -40.75 -23.07
C ASP A 171 16.40 -41.85 -22.41
N ALA A 172 16.42 -43.03 -23.03
CA ALA A 172 17.31 -44.13 -22.62
C ALA A 172 18.78 -43.81 -22.87
N ASP A 173 19.08 -43.05 -23.93
CA ASP A 173 20.43 -42.73 -24.36
C ASP A 173 21.02 -41.53 -23.61
N LEU A 174 22.15 -41.75 -22.93
CA LEU A 174 22.88 -40.71 -22.19
C LEU A 174 23.28 -39.52 -23.09
N ASN A 175 23.78 -39.80 -24.28
CA ASN A 175 24.24 -38.75 -25.21
C ASN A 175 23.08 -37.87 -25.68
N VAL A 176 21.90 -38.45 -25.92
CA VAL A 176 20.69 -37.68 -26.28
C VAL A 176 20.30 -36.75 -25.13
N ASN A 177 20.33 -37.27 -23.90
CA ASN A 177 20.03 -36.50 -22.69
C ASN A 177 21.04 -35.37 -22.43
N LEU A 178 22.33 -35.64 -22.57
CA LEU A 178 23.40 -34.63 -22.44
C LEU A 178 23.24 -33.54 -23.50
N ASN A 179 23.04 -33.91 -24.76
CA ASN A 179 22.84 -32.95 -25.85
C ASN A 179 21.57 -32.10 -25.63
N ARG A 180 20.50 -32.70 -25.13
CA ARG A 180 19.27 -31.97 -24.76
C ARG A 180 19.53 -30.95 -23.67
N PHE A 181 20.28 -31.31 -22.64
CA PHE A 181 20.64 -30.37 -21.57
C PHE A 181 21.59 -29.27 -22.06
N ILE A 182 22.61 -29.61 -22.84
CA ILE A 182 23.54 -28.64 -23.45
C ILE A 182 22.78 -27.63 -24.31
N HIS A 183 21.82 -28.09 -25.12
CA HIS A 183 20.96 -27.19 -25.90
C HIS A 183 20.10 -26.29 -25.00
N TYR A 184 19.56 -26.83 -23.91
CA TYR A 184 18.75 -26.07 -22.96
C TYR A 184 19.54 -24.97 -22.21
N ILE A 185 20.81 -25.22 -21.89
CA ILE A 185 21.66 -24.27 -21.15
C ILE A 185 22.25 -23.16 -22.00
N GLY A 186 22.15 -23.24 -23.32
CA GLY A 186 22.70 -22.28 -24.27
C GLY A 186 23.45 -23.02 -25.38
N GLU A 187 22.98 -22.88 -26.61
CA GLU A 187 23.56 -23.58 -27.76
C GLU A 187 24.99 -23.11 -28.06
N CYS A 188 26.00 -23.81 -27.55
CA CYS A 188 27.37 -23.72 -28.04
C CYS A 188 27.44 -24.43 -29.40
N SER A 189 27.16 -23.71 -30.50
CA SER A 189 27.21 -24.24 -31.86
C SER A 189 28.56 -24.86 -32.22
N SER A 190 29.64 -24.41 -31.57
CA SER A 190 31.00 -24.95 -31.73
C SER A 190 31.25 -26.26 -30.99
N CYS A 191 30.49 -26.58 -29.94
CA CYS A 191 30.69 -27.78 -29.11
C CYS A 191 30.01 -29.03 -29.72
N ARG A 192 29.01 -28.81 -30.59
CA ARG A 192 28.16 -29.83 -31.20
C ARG A 192 28.91 -30.82 -32.09
N GLU A 193 29.94 -30.37 -32.80
CA GLU A 193 30.71 -31.20 -33.74
C GLU A 193 31.80 -32.05 -33.04
N GLN A 194 32.23 -31.66 -31.84
CA GLN A 194 33.37 -32.29 -31.17
C GLN A 194 33.00 -33.25 -30.03
N VAL A 195 31.81 -33.16 -29.44
CA VAL A 195 31.35 -34.23 -28.52
C VAL A 195 31.26 -35.56 -29.29
N PHE A 196 30.78 -35.54 -30.54
CA PHE A 196 30.82 -36.71 -31.43
C PHE A 196 32.26 -37.17 -31.78
N SER A 197 33.22 -36.26 -31.96
CA SER A 197 34.59 -36.61 -32.30
C SER A 197 35.39 -37.12 -31.08
N TYR A 198 35.11 -36.61 -29.88
CA TYR A 198 35.74 -37.06 -28.63
C TYR A 198 35.36 -38.50 -28.33
N TYR A 199 34.06 -38.86 -28.40
CA TYR A 199 33.61 -40.25 -28.24
C TYR A 199 34.07 -41.18 -29.36
N SER A 200 34.35 -40.66 -30.57
CA SER A 200 34.92 -41.45 -31.67
C SER A 200 36.44 -41.65 -31.55
N SER A 201 37.14 -40.79 -30.80
CA SER A 201 38.60 -40.79 -30.67
C SER A 201 39.10 -41.36 -29.34
N SER A 202 38.28 -41.36 -28.28
CA SER A 202 38.66 -41.80 -26.92
C SER A 202 38.58 -43.31 -26.67
N GLY A 203 38.32 -44.13 -27.70
CA GLY A 203 38.50 -45.58 -27.63
C GLY A 203 37.65 -46.30 -26.56
N ILE A 204 36.48 -45.76 -26.21
CA ILE A 204 35.54 -46.45 -25.32
C ILE A 204 34.76 -47.47 -26.20
N PRO A 205 34.75 -48.77 -25.88
CA PRO A 205 34.14 -49.78 -26.74
C PRO A 205 32.65 -49.51 -26.92
N GLN A 206 32.24 -49.33 -28.17
CA GLN A 206 30.83 -49.44 -28.57
C GLN A 206 30.43 -50.92 -28.49
N ASP A 207 30.19 -51.41 -27.28
CA ASP A 207 29.65 -52.75 -27.08
C ASP A 207 28.21 -52.64 -26.60
N SER A 208 27.29 -52.56 -27.56
CA SER A 208 26.10 -53.44 -27.67
C SER A 208 25.04 -52.86 -28.62
N ARG A 209 25.08 -53.38 -29.86
CA ARG A 209 23.94 -53.79 -30.70
C ARG A 209 22.61 -53.01 -30.55
N ILE A 210 22.24 -52.28 -31.59
CA ILE A 210 20.90 -52.42 -32.18
C ILE A 210 21.08 -52.63 -33.69
N ALA A 211 20.88 -53.88 -34.09
CA ALA A 211 20.59 -54.23 -35.48
C ALA A 211 19.22 -53.65 -35.83
N ILE A 212 19.18 -52.80 -36.85
CA ILE A 212 17.94 -52.43 -37.54
C ILE A 212 17.76 -53.42 -38.67
N ALA A 213 16.71 -54.22 -38.57
CA ALA A 213 15.95 -54.73 -39.71
C ALA A 213 14.69 -53.86 -39.82
#